data_AF-D9SUH2-F1
#
_entry.id   AF-D9SUH2-F1
#
_cell.length_a   1.000
_cell.length_b   1.000
_cell.length_c   1.000
_cell.angle_alpha   90.00
_cell.angle_beta   90.00
_cell.angle_gamma   90.00
#
_symmetry.space_group_name_H-M   'P 1'
#
loop_
_entity.id
_entity.type
_entity.pdbx_description
1 polymer ?
#
loop_
_entity_poly.entity_id
_entity_poly.type
_entity_poly.pdbx_seq_one_letter_code
_entity_poly.pdbx_strand_id
1 'polypeptide(L)'
;MSQTIIDSKSERHSYKVFFTQENIRTILSLVYMGNNNFAINYNSWFSGVKAGHVQGGPIAISGNTRIKANNNPDVLVTVSNFNSDLQNHSISLHITINVNIPMIGPQIIYNQTLGGYYTPSVVR
;
A
#
# COMPACT_ATOMS: atom_id res chain seq x y z
N MET A 1 8.21 -18.80 7.16
CA MET A 1 8.91 -17.61 7.69
C MET A 1 7.88 -16.63 8.21
N SER A 2 8.05 -16.09 9.41
CA SER A 2 7.14 -15.10 10.01
C SER A 2 7.41 -13.74 9.40
N GLN A 3 6.42 -13.13 8.75
CA GLN A 3 6.51 -11.72 8.33
C GLN A 3 6.29 -10.84 9.56
N THR A 4 7.15 -9.85 9.77
CA THR A 4 6.96 -8.86 10.84
C THR A 4 6.40 -7.59 10.23
N ILE A 5 5.23 -7.16 10.71
CA ILE A 5 4.66 -5.85 10.33
C ILE A 5 5.49 -4.76 11.00
N ILE A 6 6.06 -3.87 10.20
CA ILE A 6 6.84 -2.70 10.64
C ILE A 6 5.91 -1.54 10.94
N ASP A 7 5.01 -1.25 9.99
CA ASP A 7 4.04 -0.17 10.06
C ASP A 7 2.80 -0.58 9.27
N SER A 8 1.64 -0.08 9.66
CA SER A 8 0.38 -0.32 8.96
C SER A 8 -0.55 0.86 9.13
N LYS A 9 -1.02 1.41 8.01
CA LYS A 9 -1.94 2.54 8.02
C LYS A 9 -3.16 2.25 7.17
N SER A 10 -4.28 2.83 7.60
CA SER A 10 -5.55 2.75 6.90
C SER A 10 -5.95 4.14 6.45
N GLU A 11 -6.45 4.24 5.23
CA GLU A 11 -7.06 5.46 4.70
C GLU A 11 -8.46 5.14 4.18
N ARG A 12 -9.39 6.08 4.35
CA ARG A 12 -10.76 5.94 3.89
C ARG A 12 -11.17 7.20 3.14
N HIS A 13 -11.66 7.01 1.93
CA HIS A 13 -12.24 8.07 1.13
C HIS A 13 -13.69 7.75 0.83
N SER A 14 -14.49 8.81 0.73
CA SER A 14 -15.85 8.73 0.23
C SER A 14 -16.02 9.80 -0.83
N TYR A 15 -16.43 9.39 -2.02
CA TYR A 15 -16.72 10.28 -3.13
C TYR A 15 -18.22 10.23 -3.41
N LYS A 16 -18.85 11.40 -3.51
CA LYS A 16 -20.27 11.52 -3.87
C LYS A 16 -20.38 12.00 -5.30
N VAL A 17 -21.11 11.28 -6.13
CA VAL A 17 -21.36 11.62 -7.54
C VAL A 17 -22.84 11.50 -7.80
N PHE A 18 -23.51 12.64 -7.96
CA PHE A 18 -24.96 12.73 -8.14
C PHE A 18 -25.74 11.87 -7.12
N PHE A 19 -26.33 10.76 -7.59
CA PHE A 19 -27.18 9.84 -6.82
C PHE A 19 -26.41 8.64 -6.23
N THR A 20 -25.08 8.62 -6.38
CA THR A 20 -24.25 7.48 -5.97
C THR A 20 -23.13 7.93 -5.03
N GLN A 21 -22.70 7.01 -4.18
CA GLN A 21 -21.58 7.22 -3.26
C GLN A 21 -20.61 6.05 -3.38
N GLU A 22 -19.37 6.37 -3.73
CA GLU A 22 -18.25 5.45 -3.71
C GLU A 22 -17.53 5.58 -2.38
N ASN A 23 -17.33 4.48 -1.68
CA ASN A 23 -16.48 4.41 -0.51
C ASN A 23 -15.31 3.49 -0.80
N ILE A 24 -14.12 3.96 -0.46
CA ILE A 24 -12.89 3.21 -0.62
C ILE A 24 -12.19 3.18 0.72
N ARG A 25 -11.87 1.97 1.19
CA ARG A 25 -11.02 1.77 2.36
C ARG A 25 -9.78 1.04 1.90
N THR A 26 -8.62 1.60 2.19
CA THR A 26 -7.33 0.99 1.87
C THR A 26 -6.54 0.80 3.14
N ILE A 27 -5.93 -0.37 3.29
CA ILE A 27 -4.95 -0.68 4.32
C ILE A 27 -3.66 -1.07 3.60
N LEU A 28 -2.58 -0.45 4.03
CA LEU A 28 -1.25 -0.71 3.54
C LEU A 28 -0.36 -1.04 4.72
N SER A 29 0.37 -2.14 4.61
CA SER A 29 1.30 -2.58 5.64
C SER A 29 2.69 -2.77 5.04
N LEU A 30 3.68 -2.19 5.70
CA LEU A 30 5.10 -2.43 5.44
C LEU A 30 5.53 -3.63 6.26
N VAL A 31 6.10 -4.65 5.61
CA VAL A 31 6.53 -5.88 6.27
C VAL A 31 8.01 -6.16 6.04
N TYR A 32 8.66 -6.65 7.08
CA TYR A 32 9.98 -7.27 7.00
C TYR A 32 9.83 -8.74 6.65
N MET A 33 10.45 -9.14 5.55
CA MET A 33 10.39 -10.51 5.01
C MET A 33 11.55 -11.39 5.52
N GLY A 34 12.49 -10.83 6.27
CA GLY A 34 13.77 -11.47 6.61
C GLY A 34 14.86 -11.15 5.60
N ASN A 35 16.13 -11.38 5.99
CA ASN A 35 17.31 -11.18 5.14
C ASN A 35 17.37 -9.81 4.46
N ASN A 36 17.03 -8.75 5.20
CA ASN A 36 17.02 -7.36 4.70
C ASN A 36 16.05 -7.12 3.52
N ASN A 37 15.07 -8.00 3.34
CA ASN A 37 14.01 -7.83 2.35
C ASN A 37 12.77 -7.22 2.99
N PHE A 38 12.14 -6.31 2.25
CA PHE A 38 10.92 -5.64 2.64
C PHE A 38 9.85 -5.87 1.59
N ALA A 39 8.60 -5.90 2.03
CA ALA A 39 7.46 -5.98 1.12
C ALA A 39 6.33 -5.08 1.60
N ILE A 40 5.42 -4.81 0.68
CA ILE A 40 4.18 -4.10 0.95
C ILE A 40 3.03 -5.09 0.79
N ASN A 41 2.17 -5.15 1.80
CA ASN A 41 0.87 -5.78 1.72
C ASN A 41 -0.18 -4.69 1.49
N TYR A 42 -0.99 -4.87 0.47
CA TYR A 42 -2.04 -3.95 0.06
C TYR A 42 -3.39 -4.64 0.15
N ASN A 43 -4.36 -3.95 0.74
CA ASN A 43 -5.72 -4.44 0.84
C ASN A 43 -6.70 -3.27 0.70
N SER A 44 -7.57 -3.31 -0.30
CA SER A 44 -8.53 -2.25 -0.56
C SER A 44 -9.93 -2.79 -0.84
N TRP A 45 -10.91 -2.17 -0.21
CA TRP A 45 -12.33 -2.45 -0.36
C TRP A 45 -13.01 -1.27 -1.02
N PHE A 46 -13.77 -1.57 -2.06
CA PHE A 46 -14.57 -0.63 -2.82
C PHE A 46 -16.04 -0.97 -2.59
N SER A 47 -16.87 0.03 -2.34
CA SER A 47 -18.32 -0.14 -2.23
C SER A 47 -19.05 1.06 -2.79
N GLY A 48 -20.09 0.83 -3.59
CA GLY A 48 -20.78 1.86 -4.37
C GLY A 48 -21.33 1.25 -5.66
N VAL A 49 -21.22 1.99 -6.76
CA VAL A 49 -21.50 1.56 -8.14
C VAL A 49 -20.63 0.35 -8.50
N LYS A 50 -19.38 0.30 -8.05
CA LYS A 50 -18.51 -0.87 -8.23
C LYS A 50 -17.98 -1.38 -6.90
N ALA A 51 -18.69 -2.36 -6.34
CA ALA A 51 -18.21 -3.08 -5.19
C ALA A 51 -17.09 -4.06 -5.58
N GLY A 52 -16.11 -4.21 -4.70
CA GLY A 52 -15.01 -5.13 -4.94
C GLY A 52 -13.99 -5.13 -3.81
N HIS A 53 -13.13 -6.13 -3.84
CA HIS A 53 -12.02 -6.28 -2.92
C HIS A 53 -10.77 -6.57 -3.73
N VAL A 54 -9.73 -5.77 -3.55
CA VAL A 54 -8.44 -5.94 -4.20
C VAL A 54 -7.41 -6.14 -3.12
N GLN A 55 -6.82 -7.33 -3.11
CA GLN A 55 -5.69 -7.65 -2.25
C GLN A 55 -4.46 -7.84 -3.14
N GLY A 56 -3.35 -7.24 -2.72
CA GLY A 56 -2.06 -7.35 -3.39
C GLY A 56 -0.95 -7.63 -2.37
N GLY A 57 0.00 -8.47 -2.78
CA GLY A 57 1.24 -8.70 -2.05
C GLY A 57 1.38 -10.07 -1.38
N PRO A 58 2.54 -10.32 -0.74
CA PRO A 58 3.61 -9.37 -0.47
C PRO A 58 4.34 -8.91 -1.74
N ILE A 59 4.32 -7.60 -2.00
CA ILE A 59 5.01 -6.99 -3.13
C ILE A 59 6.40 -6.57 -2.64
N ALA A 60 7.44 -7.28 -3.09
CA ALA A 60 8.81 -6.98 -2.71
C ALA A 60 9.20 -5.56 -3.15
N ILE A 61 9.85 -4.82 -2.26
CA ILE A 61 10.33 -3.47 -2.50
C ILE A 61 11.82 -3.38 -2.16
N SER A 62 12.60 -2.94 -3.15
CA SER A 62 14.04 -2.70 -3.01
C SER A 62 14.43 -1.25 -3.30
N GLY A 63 13.44 -0.37 -3.52
CA GLY A 63 13.65 1.01 -3.91
C GLY A 63 12.38 1.69 -4.38
N ASN A 64 12.55 2.89 -4.95
CA ASN A 64 11.46 3.63 -5.59
C ASN A 64 10.96 2.85 -6.81
N THR A 65 9.65 2.68 -6.93
CA THR A 65 9.05 1.86 -7.99
C THR A 65 7.60 2.25 -8.27
N ARG A 66 7.09 1.84 -9.42
CA ARG A 66 5.68 1.98 -9.80
C ARG A 66 5.15 0.62 -10.20
N ILE A 67 4.07 0.21 -9.55
CA ILE A 67 3.53 -1.14 -9.65
C ILE A 67 2.04 -1.04 -9.95
N LYS A 68 1.63 -1.66 -11.06
CA LYS A 68 0.22 -1.81 -11.38
C LYS A 68 -0.33 -3.01 -10.60
N ALA A 69 -1.12 -2.73 -9.57
CA ALA A 69 -1.63 -3.75 -8.65
C ALA A 69 -2.93 -4.41 -9.15
N ASN A 70 -3.70 -3.72 -9.99
CA ASN A 70 -4.90 -4.26 -10.61
C ASN A 70 -5.20 -3.53 -11.94
N ASN A 71 -5.85 -4.21 -12.87
CA ASN A 71 -6.24 -3.63 -14.16
C ASN A 71 -7.67 -3.05 -14.15
N ASN A 72 -8.56 -3.54 -13.27
CA ASN A 72 -9.94 -3.06 -13.22
C ASN A 72 -10.57 -3.20 -11.81
N PRO A 73 -10.70 -2.13 -11.03
CA PRO A 73 -10.27 -0.77 -11.35
C PRO A 73 -8.75 -0.71 -11.55
N ASP A 74 -8.28 0.23 -12.36
CA ASP A 74 -6.84 0.43 -12.58
C ASP A 74 -6.24 0.99 -11.28
N VAL A 75 -5.38 0.21 -10.63
CA VAL A 75 -4.72 0.56 -9.37
C VAL A 75 -3.23 0.67 -9.61
N LEU A 76 -2.69 1.89 -9.47
CA LEU A 76 -1.27 2.18 -9.57
C LEU A 76 -0.70 2.55 -8.21
N VAL A 77 0.21 1.72 -7.72
CA VAL A 77 0.97 1.95 -6.49
C VAL A 77 2.30 2.59 -6.86
N THR A 78 2.62 3.74 -6.29
CA THR A 78 3.92 4.41 -6.44
C THR A 78 4.62 4.43 -5.10
N VAL A 79 5.85 3.93 -5.08
CA VAL A 79 6.77 4.01 -3.95
C VAL A 79 7.84 5.06 -4.26
N SER A 80 8.00 6.04 -3.39
CA SER A 80 9.01 7.09 -3.50
C SER A 80 9.69 7.33 -2.14
N ASN A 81 10.77 8.11 -2.14
CA ASN A 81 11.56 8.43 -0.94
C ASN A 81 11.94 7.19 -0.13
N PHE A 82 12.25 6.08 -0.82
CA PHE A 82 12.71 4.86 -0.17
C PHE A 82 14.05 5.12 0.51
N ASN A 83 14.09 4.85 1.80
CA ASN A 83 15.29 4.92 2.62
C ASN A 83 15.31 3.72 3.56
N SER A 84 16.34 2.89 3.46
CA SER A 84 16.57 1.76 4.35
C SER A 84 17.93 1.89 5.00
N ASP A 85 17.93 1.99 6.33
CA ASP A 85 19.14 1.93 7.13
C ASP A 85 19.25 0.54 7.75
N LEU A 86 20.08 -0.29 7.12
CA LEU A 86 20.30 -1.67 7.57
C LEU A 86 21.10 -1.74 8.88
N GLN A 87 21.89 -0.71 9.20
CA GLN A 87 22.71 -0.69 10.42
C GLN A 87 21.87 -0.32 11.64
N ASN A 88 20.99 0.66 11.49
CA ASN A 88 20.07 1.10 12.55
C ASN A 88 18.72 0.37 12.51
N HIS A 89 18.60 -0.64 11.64
CA HIS A 89 17.39 -1.43 11.40
C HIS A 89 16.12 -0.58 11.25
N SER A 90 16.19 0.42 10.38
CA SER A 90 15.06 1.31 10.10
C SER A 90 14.77 1.38 8.61
N ILE A 91 13.51 1.64 8.28
CA ILE A 91 13.06 1.84 6.90
C ILE A 91 11.98 2.91 6.88
N SER A 92 11.98 3.73 5.85
CA SER A 92 10.92 4.67 5.53
C SER A 92 10.70 4.74 4.03
N LEU A 93 9.45 4.88 3.62
CA LEU A 93 9.07 5.05 2.23
C LEU A 93 7.74 5.78 2.15
N HIS A 94 7.55 6.53 1.08
CA HIS A 94 6.30 7.22 0.79
C HIS A 94 5.50 6.43 -0.26
N ILE A 95 4.24 6.13 0.04
CA ILE A 95 3.35 5.43 -0.90
C ILE A 95 2.21 6.35 -1.32
N THR A 96 2.02 6.42 -2.62
CA THR A 96 0.80 6.96 -3.23
C THR A 96 0.07 5.86 -3.98
N ILE A 97 -1.24 5.73 -3.78
CA ILE A 97 -2.09 4.84 -4.60
C ILE A 97 -3.05 5.70 -5.40
N ASN A 98 -2.98 5.56 -6.71
CA ASN A 98 -3.95 6.14 -7.63
C ASN A 98 -4.91 5.04 -8.13
N VAL A 99 -6.21 5.33 -8.12
CA VAL A 99 -7.23 4.45 -8.66
C VAL A 99 -8.12 5.21 -9.63
N ASN A 100 -8.37 4.61 -10.80
CA ASN A 100 -9.37 5.12 -11.71
C ASN A 100 -10.78 4.68 -11.28
N ILE A 101 -11.55 5.61 -10.71
CA ILE A 101 -12.91 5.36 -10.24
C ILE A 101 -13.87 5.65 -11.41
N PRO A 102 -14.80 4.73 -11.74
CA PRO A 102 -15.80 4.97 -12.77
C PRO A 102 -16.55 6.29 -12.54
N MET A 103 -16.80 7.05 -13.62
CA MET A 103 -17.52 8.33 -13.62
C MET A 103 -16.80 9.51 -12.92
N ILE A 104 -15.80 9.27 -12.07
CA ILE A 104 -15.00 10.33 -11.41
C ILE A 104 -13.66 10.53 -12.11
N GLY A 105 -13.06 9.44 -12.61
CA GLY A 105 -11.70 9.44 -13.16
C GLY A 105 -10.63 9.08 -12.11
N PRO A 106 -9.35 9.39 -12.38
CA PRO A 106 -8.23 9.03 -11.52
C PRO A 106 -8.26 9.81 -10.20
N GLN A 107 -8.16 9.10 -9.08
CA GLN A 107 -8.16 9.66 -7.74
C GLN A 107 -7.02 9.06 -6.91
N ILE A 108 -6.41 9.89 -6.07
CA ILE A 108 -5.46 9.42 -5.06
C ILE A 108 -6.28 8.95 -3.85
N ILE A 109 -6.16 7.66 -3.51
CA ILE A 109 -6.92 7.01 -2.42
C ILE A 109 -6.04 6.60 -1.25
N TYR A 110 -4.74 6.88 -1.35
CA TYR A 110 -3.76 6.67 -0.29
C TYR A 110 -2.56 7.57 -0.57
N ASN A 111 -2.11 8.33 0.42
CA ASN A 111 -0.93 9.18 0.27
C ASN A 111 -0.18 9.36 1.60
N GLN A 112 0.59 8.36 1.99
CA GLN A 112 1.21 8.34 3.32
C GLN A 112 2.62 7.76 3.29
N THR A 113 3.45 8.25 4.21
CA THR A 113 4.74 7.64 4.52
C THR A 113 4.55 6.49 5.49
N LEU A 114 5.06 5.31 5.13
CA LEU A 114 5.21 4.17 6.03
C LEU A 114 6.65 4.08 6.48
N GLY A 115 6.87 3.73 7.73
CA GLY A 115 8.22 3.51 8.21
C GLY A 115 8.28 3.15 9.68
N GLY A 116 9.44 2.67 10.08
CA GLY A 116 9.69 2.27 11.46
C GLY A 116 10.96 1.46 11.60
N TYR A 117 11.20 1.04 12.83
CA TYR A 117 12.28 0.12 13.15
C TYR A 117 11.80 -1.32 12.99
N TYR A 118 12.71 -2.20 12.57
CA TYR A 118 12.47 -3.63 12.50
C TYR A 118 13.52 -4.37 13.31
N THR A 119 13.17 -5.54 13.81
CA THR A 119 14.14 -6.43 14.44
C THR A 119 14.48 -7.52 13.44
N PRO A 120 15.75 -7.62 12.98
CA PRO A 120 16.18 -8.75 12.18
C PRO A 120 15.88 -10.03 12.96
N SER A 121 15.13 -10.93 12.36
CA SER A 121 14.93 -12.24 12.96
C SER A 121 16.31 -12.91 13.05
N VAL A 122 16.73 -13.25 14.26
CA VAL A 122 17.95 -14.05 14.46
C VAL A 122 17.66 -15.40 13.83
N VAL A 123 18.25 -15.66 12.67
CA VAL A 123 18.30 -17.02 12.11
C VAL A 123 19.18 -17.79 13.09
N ARG A 124 18.54 -18.58 13.97
CA ARG A 124 19.23 -19.57 14.79
C ARG A 124 19.70 -20.73 13.92
#